data_AF-A0A484DEB2-F1
#
_entry.id   AF-A0A484DEB2-F1
#
_cell.length_a   1.000
_cell.length_b   1.000
_cell.length_c   1.000
_cell.angle_alpha   90.00
_cell.angle_beta   90.00
_cell.angle_gamma   90.00
#
_symmetry.space_group_name_H-M   'P 1'
#
loop_
_entity.id
_entity.type
_entity.pdbx_description
1 polymer ?
#
loop_
_entity_poly.entity_id
_entity_poly.type
_entity_poly.pdbx_seq_one_letter_code
_entity_poly.pdbx_strand_id
1 'polypeptide(L)'
;MGGERKEVRSNGLEKVRRDRIQGAGGRAGRVAPEPDINIIDATDDGVLLQCEVRGAAPKPRVEWQDRDGNKLPAKEPQVSERGDRYHITLQTTVTKTSCCRCVVTQEETNRRTHAEIYVAIIVEMSIWTKILGAVGILAVVLGVAAAAFLFHRNNNKNKYYKFES
;
A
#
# COMPACT_ATOMS: atom_id res chain seq x y z
N MET A 1 -28.56 -19.20 -6.47
CA MET A 1 -27.47 -20.05 -5.93
C MET A 1 -26.35 -20.06 -6.96
N GLY A 2 -25.13 -19.75 -6.54
CA GLY A 2 -23.98 -19.62 -7.44
C GLY A 2 -23.19 -18.35 -7.15
N GLY A 3 -22.59 -18.29 -5.96
CA GLY A 3 -21.61 -17.26 -5.62
C GLY A 3 -20.25 -17.65 -6.15
N GLU A 4 -19.62 -16.77 -6.92
CA GLU A 4 -18.21 -16.88 -7.27
C GLU A 4 -17.47 -15.74 -6.54
N ARG A 5 -17.12 -16.02 -5.28
CA ARG A 5 -16.23 -15.18 -4.48
C ARG A 5 -14.82 -15.48 -4.98
N LYS A 6 -14.28 -14.65 -5.89
CA LYS A 6 -12.88 -14.79 -6.31
C LYS A 6 -11.98 -14.45 -5.12
N GLU A 7 -11.37 -15.50 -4.62
CA GLU A 7 -10.28 -15.51 -3.67
C GLU A 7 -9.09 -14.76 -4.29
N VAL A 8 -8.90 -13.51 -3.85
CA VAL A 8 -7.72 -12.72 -4.22
C VAL A 8 -6.56 -13.25 -3.39
N ARG A 9 -5.72 -14.03 -4.07
CA ARG A 9 -4.52 -14.69 -3.58
C ARG A 9 -3.65 -13.73 -2.78
N SER A 10 -3.47 -14.10 -1.52
CA SER A 10 -2.50 -13.54 -0.58
C SER A 10 -1.08 -13.65 -1.13
N ASN A 11 -0.31 -12.55 -1.13
CA ASN A 11 1.14 -12.50 -0.88
C ASN A 11 1.65 -11.05 -0.93
N GLY A 12 2.13 -10.53 0.20
CA GLY A 12 2.87 -9.26 0.32
C GLY A 12 1.98 -8.03 0.49
N LEU A 13 2.25 -7.25 1.55
CA LEU A 13 1.59 -6.01 1.97
C LEU A 13 0.29 -6.16 2.79
N GLU A 14 0.46 -6.21 4.10
CA GLU A 14 -0.62 -6.24 5.08
C GLU A 14 -1.49 -4.97 5.06
N LYS A 15 -2.78 -5.18 4.76
CA LYS A 15 -3.99 -4.62 5.39
C LYS A 15 -4.02 -3.10 5.66
N VAL A 16 -4.50 -2.34 4.67
CA VAL A 16 -5.04 -0.99 4.89
C VAL A 16 -6.28 -1.07 5.80
N ARG A 17 -6.21 -0.45 6.98
CA ARG A 17 -7.33 -0.37 7.94
C ARG A 17 -8.33 0.69 7.47
N ARG A 18 -9.53 0.25 7.04
CA ARG A 18 -10.65 1.12 6.60
C ARG A 18 -11.47 1.58 7.81
N ASP A 19 -11.21 2.79 8.32
CA ASP A 19 -12.17 3.49 9.17
C ASP A 19 -13.00 4.44 8.29
N ARG A 20 -14.23 4.02 7.98
CA ARG A 20 -15.17 4.76 7.15
C ARG A 20 -15.94 5.73 8.03
N ILE A 21 -15.54 7.00 8.09
CA ILE A 21 -16.46 8.05 8.53
C ILE A 21 -17.29 8.43 7.31
N GLN A 22 -18.47 7.83 7.22
CA GLN A 22 -19.40 8.05 6.12
C GLN A 22 -20.05 9.42 6.32
N GLY A 23 -19.51 10.45 5.64
CA GLY A 23 -20.13 11.77 5.56
C GLY A 23 -21.50 11.65 4.91
N ALA A 24 -22.55 11.90 5.68
CA ALA A 24 -23.93 11.81 5.23
C ALA A 24 -24.20 12.94 4.22
N GLY A 25 -24.65 12.56 3.01
CA GLY A 25 -25.05 13.48 1.97
C GLY A 25 -26.14 14.45 2.42
N GLY A 26 -25.74 15.68 2.71
CA GLY A 26 -26.64 16.81 2.98
C GLY A 26 -26.94 17.59 1.70
N ARG A 27 -28.22 17.72 1.35
CA ARG A 27 -28.68 18.76 0.41
C ARG A 27 -28.60 20.12 1.12
N ALA A 28 -27.68 21.00 0.71
CA ALA A 28 -27.81 22.45 0.98
C ALA A 28 -26.82 23.30 0.16
N GLY A 29 -27.36 24.14 -0.75
CA GLY A 29 -26.72 25.33 -1.29
C GLY A 29 -25.68 25.15 -2.41
N ARG A 30 -25.30 26.26 -3.05
CA ARG A 30 -24.18 26.39 -4.01
C ARG A 30 -22.85 26.13 -3.31
N VAL A 31 -22.61 24.88 -2.96
CA VAL A 31 -21.39 24.38 -2.34
C VAL A 31 -21.02 23.12 -3.12
N ALA A 32 -19.75 22.96 -3.47
CA ALA A 32 -19.29 21.76 -4.12
C ALA A 32 -19.64 20.54 -3.24
N PRO A 33 -20.09 19.42 -3.84
CA PRO A 33 -20.43 18.23 -3.08
C PRO A 33 -19.20 17.71 -2.33
N GLU A 34 -19.45 16.98 -1.24
CA GLU A 34 -18.39 16.28 -0.52
C GLU A 34 -17.75 15.23 -1.46
N PRO A 35 -16.42 15.17 -1.56
CA PRO A 35 -15.75 14.19 -2.41
C PRO A 35 -15.86 12.77 -1.84
N ASP A 36 -15.93 11.77 -2.71
CA ASP A 36 -15.81 10.37 -2.36
C ASP A 36 -14.34 9.93 -2.50
N ILE A 37 -13.80 9.20 -1.52
CA ILE A 37 -12.45 8.64 -1.57
C ILE A 37 -12.50 7.11 -1.68
N ASN A 38 -11.82 6.59 -2.70
CA ASN A 38 -11.67 5.16 -2.97
C ASN A 38 -10.20 4.75 -3.00
N ILE A 39 -9.92 3.54 -2.52
CA ILE A 39 -8.64 2.86 -2.75
C ILE A 39 -8.78 2.06 -4.03
N ILE A 40 -7.95 2.35 -5.03
CA ILE A 40 -7.98 1.68 -6.33
C ILE A 40 -7.06 0.47 -6.34
N ASP A 41 -5.88 0.62 -5.74
CA ASP A 41 -4.89 -0.45 -5.71
C ASP A 41 -3.96 -0.30 -4.50
N ALA A 42 -3.35 -1.40 -4.07
CA ALA A 42 -2.37 -1.44 -3.01
C ALA A 42 -1.26 -2.44 -3.40
N THR A 43 -0.06 -1.91 -3.58
CA THR A 43 1.13 -2.63 -4.04
C THR A 43 2.32 -2.33 -3.13
N ASP A 44 3.40 -3.09 -3.25
CA ASP A 44 4.64 -2.83 -2.49
C ASP A 44 5.18 -1.41 -2.70
N ASP A 45 4.87 -0.78 -3.84
CA ASP A 45 5.25 0.60 -4.17
C ASP A 45 4.35 1.67 -3.53
N GLY A 46 3.23 1.27 -2.91
CA GLY A 46 2.30 2.16 -2.21
C GLY A 46 0.82 1.91 -2.51
N VAL A 47 -0.02 2.81 -2.00
CA VAL A 47 -1.48 2.76 -2.12
C VAL A 47 -1.96 3.82 -3.09
N LEU A 48 -2.68 3.41 -4.14
CA LEU A 48 -3.31 4.30 -5.11
C LEU A 48 -4.69 4.72 -4.60
N LEU A 49 -4.82 6.00 -4.28
CA LEU A 49 -6.09 6.62 -3.89
C LEU A 49 -6.72 7.35 -5.07
N GLN A 50 -8.06 7.39 -5.09
CA GLN A 50 -8.86 8.15 -6.03
C GLN A 50 -9.89 8.99 -5.28
N CYS A 51 -9.92 10.27 -5.59
CA CYS A 51 -10.95 11.20 -5.14
C CYS A 51 -11.91 11.45 -6.30
N GLU A 52 -13.21 11.37 -6.03
CA GLU A 52 -14.27 11.59 -7.00
C GLU A 52 -15.22 12.70 -6.52
N VAL A 53 -15.44 13.71 -7.36
CA VAL A 53 -16.37 14.81 -7.13
C VAL A 53 -17.44 14.75 -8.20
N ARG A 54 -18.70 14.54 -7.81
CA ARG A 54 -19.80 14.37 -8.76
C ARG A 54 -20.77 15.52 -8.74
N GLY A 55 -21.03 16.12 -9.89
CA GLY A 55 -22.16 17.05 -10.04
C GLY A 55 -21.89 18.46 -9.51
N ALA A 56 -20.62 18.88 -9.45
CA ALA A 56 -20.24 20.20 -8.96
C ALA A 56 -20.54 21.29 -10.00
N ALA A 57 -21.03 22.45 -9.54
CA ALA A 57 -21.26 23.61 -10.39
C ALA A 57 -21.11 24.90 -9.55
N PRO A 58 -20.31 25.89 -9.99
CA PRO A 58 -19.43 25.88 -11.17
C PRO A 58 -18.22 24.94 -11.01
N LYS A 59 -17.28 24.91 -11.96
CA LYS A 59 -16.10 24.02 -11.91
C LYS A 59 -15.31 24.22 -10.61
N PRO A 60 -15.12 23.18 -9.78
CA PRO A 60 -14.30 23.29 -8.59
C PRO A 60 -12.82 22.96 -8.89
N ARG A 61 -11.92 23.41 -8.02
CA ARG A 61 -10.56 22.88 -7.91
C ARG A 61 -10.55 21.68 -6.98
N VAL A 62 -9.81 20.64 -7.33
CA VAL A 62 -9.65 19.44 -6.51
C VAL A 62 -8.17 19.20 -6.30
N GLU A 63 -7.75 18.97 -5.06
CA GLU A 63 -6.38 18.66 -4.72
C GLU A 63 -6.30 17.67 -3.56
N TRP A 64 -5.23 16.88 -3.54
CA TRP A 64 -4.89 16.05 -2.39
C TRP A 64 -3.99 16.84 -1.43
N GLN A 65 -4.27 16.73 -0.14
CA GLN A 65 -3.48 17.33 0.93
C GLN A 65 -3.14 16.30 2.01
N ASP A 66 -2.07 16.54 2.76
CA ASP A 66 -1.82 15.84 4.02
C ASP A 66 -2.61 16.47 5.19
N ARG A 67 -2.35 16.00 6.42
CA ARG A 67 -2.99 16.53 7.63
C ARG A 67 -2.63 18.00 7.90
N ASP A 68 -1.42 18.42 7.51
CA ASP A 68 -0.87 19.76 7.73
C ASP A 68 -1.30 20.73 6.63
N GLY A 69 -2.01 20.24 5.61
CA GLY A 69 -2.52 21.03 4.48
C GLY A 69 -1.52 21.16 3.33
N ASN A 70 -0.41 20.41 3.34
CA ASN A 70 0.54 20.39 2.23
C ASN A 70 -0.02 19.58 1.07
N LYS A 71 0.20 20.06 -0.16
CA LYS A 71 -0.27 19.37 -1.36
C LYS A 71 0.50 18.07 -1.58
N LEU A 72 -0.25 16.98 -1.76
CA LEU A 72 0.29 15.69 -2.16
C LEU A 72 0.45 15.63 -3.68
N PRO A 73 1.45 14.90 -4.20
CA PRO A 73 1.59 14.68 -5.63
C PRO A 73 0.36 13.96 -6.16
N ALA A 74 -0.17 14.40 -7.30
CA ALA A 74 -1.36 13.82 -7.91
C ALA A 74 -1.15 13.66 -9.42
N LYS A 75 -1.88 12.71 -10.01
CA LYS A 75 -1.99 12.61 -11.47
C LYS A 75 -2.78 13.78 -12.02
N GLU A 76 -2.74 13.94 -13.35
CA GLU A 76 -3.59 14.92 -14.02
C GLU A 76 -5.08 14.64 -13.72
N PRO A 77 -5.85 15.65 -13.26
CA PRO A 77 -7.28 15.48 -13.00
C PRO A 77 -8.03 15.11 -14.27
N GLN A 78 -8.83 14.05 -14.19
CA GLN A 78 -9.77 13.71 -15.25
C GLN A 78 -11.06 14.48 -15.00
N VAL A 79 -11.51 15.23 -16.00
CA VAL A 79 -12.71 16.07 -15.92
C VAL A 79 -13.68 15.61 -17.00
N SER A 80 -14.91 15.35 -16.61
CA SER A 80 -16.04 15.11 -17.51
C SER A 80 -17.19 16.04 -17.17
N GLU A 81 -17.95 16.42 -18.20
CA GLU A 81 -19.05 17.38 -18.09
C GLU A 81 -20.35 16.68 -18.45
N ARG A 82 -21.38 16.90 -17.62
CA ARG A 82 -22.74 16.42 -17.86
C ARG A 82 -23.71 17.59 -17.73
N GLY A 83 -23.98 18.25 -18.84
CA GLY A 83 -24.73 19.52 -18.85
C GLY A 83 -23.88 20.65 -18.28
N ASP A 84 -24.37 21.32 -17.24
CA ASP A 84 -23.70 22.41 -16.53
C ASP A 84 -22.88 21.93 -15.31
N ARG A 85 -22.77 20.61 -15.13
CA ARG A 85 -22.13 20.00 -13.96
C ARG A 85 -20.84 19.28 -14.31
N TYR A 86 -19.87 19.43 -13.43
CA TYR A 86 -18.54 18.84 -13.53
C TYR A 86 -18.45 17.58 -12.68
N HIS A 87 -17.81 16.57 -13.24
CA HIS A 87 -17.41 15.34 -12.59
C HIS A 87 -15.89 15.22 -12.67
N ILE A 88 -15.22 15.30 -11.53
CA ILE A 88 -13.75 15.33 -11.45
C ILE A 88 -13.25 14.10 -10.71
N THR A 89 -12.21 13.50 -11.26
CA THR A 89 -11.49 12.39 -10.66
C THR A 89 -10.02 12.77 -10.51
N LEU A 90 -9.47 12.65 -9.31
CA LEU A 90 -8.07 12.94 -9.02
C LEU A 90 -7.41 11.79 -8.26
N GLN A 91 -6.31 11.26 -8.79
CA GLN A 91 -5.60 10.14 -8.19
C GLN A 91 -4.26 10.57 -7.56
N THR A 92 -3.87 9.91 -6.47
CA THR A 92 -2.56 10.07 -5.82
C THR A 92 -2.02 8.72 -5.36
N THR A 93 -0.70 8.57 -5.34
CA THR A 93 -0.03 7.39 -4.80
C THR A 93 0.62 7.74 -3.47
N VAL A 94 0.27 7.02 -2.41
CA VAL A 94 0.75 7.23 -1.05
C VAL A 94 1.72 6.11 -0.69
N THR A 95 2.97 6.47 -0.36
CA THR A 95 4.05 5.51 -0.08
C THR A 95 4.43 5.43 1.40
N LYS A 96 3.82 6.26 2.25
CA LYS A 96 4.04 6.29 3.70
C LYS A 96 2.72 6.31 4.44
N THR A 97 2.73 5.77 5.66
CA THR A 97 1.59 5.87 6.58
C THR A 97 1.27 7.34 6.87
N SER A 98 0.12 7.81 6.42
CA SER A 98 -0.29 9.21 6.60
C SER A 98 -1.82 9.39 6.50
N CYS A 99 -2.30 10.54 6.94
CA CYS A 99 -3.67 10.98 6.68
C CYS A 99 -3.67 11.80 5.38
N CYS A 100 -4.57 11.43 4.46
CA CYS A 100 -4.74 12.11 3.19
C CYS A 100 -6.13 12.73 3.14
N ARG A 101 -6.21 13.97 2.68
CA ARG A 101 -7.46 14.70 2.48
C ARG A 101 -7.63 15.03 1.01
N CYS A 102 -8.80 14.72 0.46
CA CYS A 102 -9.19 15.30 -0.81
C CYS A 102 -9.96 16.58 -0.53
N VAL A 103 -9.43 17.72 -1.00
CA VAL A 103 -10.03 19.05 -0.78
C VAL A 103 -10.60 19.57 -2.09
N VAL A 104 -11.87 19.95 -2.04
CA VAL A 104 -12.63 20.52 -3.15
C VAL A 104 -12.89 21.98 -2.84
N THR A 105 -12.34 22.89 -3.66
CA THR A 105 -12.51 24.34 -3.51
C THR A 105 -13.37 24.88 -4.63
N GLN A 106 -14.50 25.51 -4.28
CA GLN A 106 -15.35 26.18 -5.24
C GLN A 106 -14.76 27.54 -5.63
N GLU A 107 -14.29 27.70 -6.87
CA GLU A 107 -13.53 28.91 -7.28
C GLU A 107 -14.26 30.23 -7.00
N GLU A 108 -15.54 30.34 -7.39
CA GLU A 108 -16.28 31.60 -7.26
C GLU A 108 -16.61 31.99 -5.81
N THR A 109 -16.69 31.02 -4.90
CA THR A 109 -17.14 31.28 -3.51
C THR A 109 -16.08 30.98 -2.46
N ASN A 110 -14.93 30.43 -2.86
CA ASN A 110 -13.84 29.93 -2.01
C ASN A 110 -14.31 28.99 -0.88
N ARG A 111 -15.50 28.38 -1.03
CA ARG A 111 -16.00 27.38 -0.09
C ARG A 111 -15.27 26.07 -0.31
N ARG A 112 -14.94 25.40 0.78
CA ARG A 112 -14.19 24.14 0.77
C ARG A 112 -15.01 23.02 1.38
N THR A 113 -15.05 21.90 0.68
CA THR A 113 -15.50 20.61 1.19
C THR A 113 -14.33 19.64 1.10
N HIS A 114 -14.29 18.64 1.97
CA HIS A 114 -13.21 17.67 1.96
C HIS A 114 -13.68 16.33 2.53
N ALA A 115 -13.00 15.28 2.13
CA ALA A 115 -13.05 13.98 2.77
C ALA A 115 -11.63 13.57 3.14
N GLU A 116 -11.50 12.72 4.15
CA GLU A 116 -10.20 12.25 4.63
C GLU A 116 -10.14 10.73 4.73
N ILE A 117 -8.94 10.18 4.54
CA ILE A 117 -8.64 8.77 4.69
C ILE A 117 -7.30 8.61 5.40
N TYR A 118 -7.22 7.66 6.34
CA TYR A 118 -5.97 7.26 6.93
C TYR A 118 -5.43 6.01 6.23
N VAL A 119 -4.22 6.10 5.70
CA VAL A 119 -3.53 4.98 5.05
C VAL A 119 -2.44 4.48 6.00
N ALA A 120 -2.51 3.21 6.37
CA ALA A 120 -1.46 2.52 7.11
C ALA A 120 -0.72 1.56 6.18
N ILE A 121 0.59 1.76 6.02
CA ILE A 121 1.47 0.88 5.26
C ILE A 121 2.34 0.13 6.27
N ILE A 122 2.09 -1.18 6.40
CA ILE A 122 2.86 -2.06 7.25
C ILE A 122 3.99 -2.61 6.39
N VAL A 123 5.20 -2.04 6.55
CA VAL A 123 6.41 -2.60 5.96
C VAL A 123 6.81 -3.82 6.79
N GLU A 124 6.43 -5.00 6.31
CA GLU A 124 7.01 -6.25 6.76
C GLU A 124 8.53 -6.14 6.56
N MET A 125 9.30 -6.15 7.66
CA MET A 125 10.76 -6.10 7.62
C MET A 125 11.31 -7.44 7.10
N SER A 126 10.99 -7.78 5.86
CA SER A 126 11.33 -9.04 5.19
C SER A 126 12.83 -9.22 4.93
N ILE A 127 13.66 -8.22 5.24
CA ILE A 127 15.11 -8.31 5.08
C ILE A 127 15.70 -9.25 6.15
N TRP A 128 15.19 -9.22 7.39
CA TRP A 128 15.69 -10.06 8.49
C TRP A 128 15.37 -11.54 8.30
N THR A 129 14.21 -11.86 7.72
CA THR A 129 13.81 -13.25 7.44
C THR A 129 14.70 -13.90 6.38
N LYS A 130 15.15 -13.13 5.38
CA LYS A 130 16.11 -13.60 4.38
C LYS A 130 17.53 -13.78 4.94
N ILE A 131 17.97 -12.88 5.82
CA ILE A 131 19.29 -12.98 6.47
C ILE A 131 19.36 -14.21 7.40
N LEU A 132 18.35 -14.43 8.25
CA LEU A 132 18.32 -15.62 9.12
C LEU A 132 18.31 -16.92 8.33
N GLY A 133 17.54 -16.97 7.22
CA GLY A 133 17.51 -18.12 6.33
C GLY A 133 18.88 -18.44 5.73
N ALA A 134 19.59 -17.42 5.23
CA ALA A 134 20.91 -17.61 4.61
C ALA A 134 21.98 -18.05 5.62
N VAL A 135 21.99 -17.47 6.83
CA VAL A 135 22.93 -17.83 7.90
C VAL A 135 22.70 -19.27 8.37
N GLY A 136 21.44 -19.67 8.54
CA GLY A 136 21.09 -21.04 8.91
C GLY A 136 21.57 -22.06 7.87
N ILE A 137 21.36 -21.80 6.59
CA ILE A 137 21.82 -22.67 5.49
C ILE A 137 23.35 -22.78 5.48
N LEU A 138 24.06 -21.66 5.64
CA LEU A 138 25.52 -21.65 5.65
C LEU A 138 26.09 -22.47 6.82
N ALA A 139 25.52 -22.34 8.02
CA ALA A 139 25.93 -23.10 9.20
C ALA A 139 25.77 -24.62 9.00
N VAL A 140 24.67 -25.04 8.36
CA VAL A 140 24.43 -26.47 8.06
C VAL A 140 25.47 -27.00 7.06
N VAL A 141 25.76 -26.26 5.99
CA VAL A 141 26.74 -26.67 4.98
C VAL A 141 28.14 -26.81 5.60
N LEU A 142 28.56 -25.84 6.41
CA LEU A 142 29.84 -25.89 7.11
C LEU A 142 29.90 -27.06 8.11
N GLY A 143 28.80 -27.32 8.82
CA GLY A 143 28.69 -28.46 9.74
C GLY A 143 28.85 -29.81 9.04
N VAL A 144 28.16 -30.01 7.91
CA VAL A 144 28.25 -31.23 7.10
C VAL A 144 29.66 -31.43 6.53
N ALA A 145 30.27 -30.35 6.00
CA ALA A 145 31.63 -30.41 5.47
C ALA A 145 32.65 -30.78 6.56
N ALA A 146 32.54 -30.19 7.76
CA ALA A 146 33.40 -30.53 8.89
C ALA A 146 33.22 -31.98 9.33
N ALA A 147 31.98 -32.47 9.43
CA ALA A 147 31.69 -33.86 9.80
C ALA A 147 32.27 -34.86 8.77
N ALA A 148 32.11 -34.59 7.47
CA ALA A 148 32.68 -35.42 6.40
C ALA A 148 34.22 -35.45 6.46
N PHE A 149 34.87 -34.30 6.71
CA PHE A 149 36.32 -34.22 6.85
C PHE A 149 36.83 -35.02 8.05
N LEU A 150 36.16 -34.92 9.21
CA LEU A 150 36.50 -35.69 10.41
C LEU A 150 36.32 -37.20 10.17
N PHE A 151 35.25 -37.61 9.49
CA PHE A 151 35.00 -39.03 9.18
C PHE A 151 36.06 -39.60 8.23
N HIS A 152 36.45 -38.84 7.20
CA HIS A 152 37.51 -39.25 6.27
C HIS A 152 38.86 -39.38 6.98
N ARG A 153 39.19 -38.43 7.86
CA ARG A 153 40.41 -38.48 8.68
C ARG A 153 40.41 -39.68 9.63
N ASN A 154 39.28 -39.98 10.27
CA ASN A 154 39.16 -41.12 11.19
C ASN A 154 39.32 -42.46 10.45
N ASN A 155 38.68 -42.62 9.30
CA ASN A 155 38.80 -43.83 8.49
C ASN A 155 40.25 -44.03 7.97
N ASN A 156 40.92 -42.94 7.58
CA ASN A 156 42.33 -43.01 7.18
C ASN A 156 43.25 -43.39 8.36
N LYS A 157 43.01 -42.91 9.58
CA LYS A 157 43.75 -43.35 10.77
C LYS A 157 43.53 -44.83 11.09
N ASN A 158 42.29 -45.33 10.97
CA ASN A 158 41.99 -46.75 11.20
C ASN A 158 42.69 -47.70 10.22
N LYS A 159 43.09 -47.22 9.03
CA LYS A 159 43.92 -48.01 8.11
C LYS A 159 45.36 -48.18 8.59
N TYR A 160 45.93 -47.19 9.29
CA TYR A 160 47.30 -47.30 9.82
C TYR A 160 47.41 -48.27 11.01
N TYR A 161 46.38 -48.40 11.84
CA TYR A 161 46.34 -49.38 12.95
C TYR A 161 46.08 -50.83 12.50
N LYS A 162 45.82 -51.07 11.20
CA LYS A 162 45.61 -52.42 10.65
C LYS A 162 46.85 -52.99 9.96
N PHE A 163 47.95 -52.24 9.90
CA PHE A 163 49.21 -52.69 9.27
C PHE A 163 50.25 -53.19 10.28
N GLU A 164 49.97 -53.10 11.59
CA GLU A 164 50.87 -53.52 12.68
C GLU A 164 50.22 -54.61 13.57
N SER A 165 49.70 -55.66 12.93
CA SER A 165 49.38 -56.97 13.53
C SER A 165 49.54 -58.06 12.48
#